data_AF-A0A842QX58-F1
#
_entry.id   AF-A0A842QX58-F1
#
_cell.length_a   1.000
_cell.length_b   1.000
_cell.length_c   1.000
_cell.angle_alpha   90.00
_cell.angle_beta   90.00
_cell.angle_gamma   90.00
#
_symmetry.space_group_name_H-M   'P 1'
#
loop_
_entity.id
_entity.type
_entity.pdbx_description
1 polymer ?
#
loop_
_entity_poly.entity_id
_entity_poly.type
_entity_poly.pdbx_seq_one_letter_code
_entity_poly.pdbx_strand_id
1 'polypeptide(L)' 'MPAKRFECPKCGFAVEAESEEEVIKHVKMHGKEHHPDFKMSEKELKQRIK' A
#
# COMPACT_ATOMS: atom_id res chain seq x y z
N MET A 1 4.01 14.11 13.56
CA MET A 1 4.72 13.28 12.57
C MET A 1 3.75 13.02 11.43
N PRO A 2 4.11 13.22 10.15
CA PRO A 2 3.19 12.98 9.05
C PRO A 2 2.97 11.47 8.92
N ALA A 3 1.75 11.02 9.22
CA ALA A 3 1.33 9.65 8.94
C ALA A 3 1.18 9.50 7.42
N LYS A 4 1.68 8.39 6.90
CA LYS A 4 1.67 8.06 5.48
C LYS A 4 0.51 7.13 5.19
N ARG A 5 -0.35 7.55 4.25
CA ARG A 5 -1.55 6.81 3.90
C ARG A 5 -1.49 6.30 2.46
N PHE A 6 -1.94 5.06 2.27
CA PHE A 6 -2.18 4.46 0.97
C PHE A 6 -3.60 3.93 0.89
N GLU A 7 -4.20 4.04 -0.30
CA GLU A 7 -5.54 3.53 -0.57
C GLU A 7 -5.53 2.62 -1.81
N CYS A 8 -6.03 1.40 -1.63
CA CYS A 8 -6.04 0.37 -2.66
C CYS A 8 -7.13 0.65 -3.69
N PRO A 9 -6.78 0.82 -4.97
CA PRO A 9 -7.74 1.21 -6.01
C PRO A 9 -8.68 0.08 -6.43
N LYS A 10 -8.46 -1.17 -5.98
CA LYS A 10 -9.28 -2.32 -6.36
C LYS A 10 -10.43 -2.62 -5.41
N CYS A 11 -10.23 -2.40 -4.12
CA CYS A 11 -11.15 -2.84 -3.07
C CYS A 11 -11.45 -1.76 -2.02
N GLY A 12 -10.84 -0.57 -2.13
CA GLY A 12 -11.01 0.51 -1.17
C GLY A 12 -10.27 0.29 0.16
N PHE A 13 -9.38 -0.71 0.24
CA PHE A 13 -8.57 -0.95 1.43
C PHE A 13 -7.57 0.19 1.64
N ALA A 14 -7.71 0.92 2.74
CA ALA A 14 -6.78 1.97 3.12
C ALA A 14 -5.87 1.51 4.26
N VAL A 15 -4.59 1.86 4.18
CA VAL A 15 -3.62 1.65 5.26
C VAL A 15 -2.93 2.96 5.58
N GLU A 16 -2.68 3.18 6.87
CA GLU A 16 -1.96 4.34 7.37
C GLU A 16 -0.86 3.84 8.31
N ALA A 17 0.37 4.33 8.13
CA ALA A 17 1.49 4.01 9.01
C ALA A 17 2.44 5.21 9.09
N GLU A 18 3.32 5.21 10.09
CA GLU A 18 4.28 6.30 10.28
C GLU A 18 5.37 6.35 9.20
N SER A 19 5.63 5.21 8.56
CA SER A 19 6.71 5.02 7.58
C SER A 19 6.19 4.43 6.27
N GLU A 20 6.75 4.85 5.14
CA GLU A 20 6.39 4.33 3.80
C GLU A 20 6.65 2.83 3.72
N GLU A 21 7.70 2.36 4.37
CA GLU A 21 8.11 0.96 4.35
C GLU A 21 7.05 0.04 4.98
N GLU A 22 6.41 0.50 6.05
CA GLU A 22 5.33 -0.23 6.73
C GLU A 22 4.07 -0.24 5.86
N VAL A 23 3.73 0.90 5.25
CA VAL A 23 2.64 0.97 4.26
C VAL A 23 2.89 0.00 3.10
N ILE A 24 4.10 -0.03 2.55
CA ILE A 24 4.44 -0.90 1.43
C ILE A 24 4.33 -2.38 1.81
N LYS A 25 4.78 -2.77 3.00
CA LYS A 25 4.62 -4.14 3.51
C LYS A 25 3.14 -4.53 3.61
N HIS A 26 2.32 -3.67 4.21
CA HIS A 26 0.88 -3.91 4.33
C HIS A 26 0.22 -4.08 2.97
N VAL A 27 0.53 -3.20 2.00
CA VAL A 27 -0.04 -3.28 0.66
C VAL A 27 0.46 -4.50 -0.10
N LYS A 28 1.74 -4.89 0.05
CA LYS A 28 2.28 -6.13 -0.53
C LYS A 28 1.58 -7.37 0.02
N MET A 29 1.37 -7.44 1.33
CA MET A 29 0.66 -8.56 1.97
C MET A 29 -0.80 -8.60 1.51
N HIS A 30 -1.50 -7.48 1.61
CA HIS A 30 -2.86 -7.33 1.12
C HIS A 30 -3.00 -7.73 -0.35
N GLY A 31 -2.09 -7.24 -1.21
CA GLY A 31 -2.04 -7.61 -2.62
C GLY A 31 -1.83 -9.10 -2.81
N LYS A 32 -0.86 -9.71 -2.11
CA LYS A 32 -0.59 -11.14 -2.25
C LYS A 32 -1.75 -12.04 -1.79
N GLU A 33 -2.49 -11.64 -0.76
CA GLU A 33 -3.58 -12.44 -0.18
C GLU A 33 -4.94 -12.21 -0.85
N HIS A 34 -5.27 -10.95 -1.15
CA HIS A 34 -6.60 -10.58 -1.68
C HIS A 34 -6.59 -10.31 -3.19
N HIS A 35 -5.43 -9.98 -3.76
CA HIS A 35 -5.30 -9.62 -5.17
C HIS A 35 -4.04 -10.25 -5.81
N PRO A 36 -3.97 -11.59 -5.92
CA PRO A 36 -2.79 -12.29 -6.44
C PRO A 36 -2.38 -11.83 -7.85
N ASP A 37 -3.34 -11.39 -8.66
CA ASP A 37 -3.12 -10.80 -10.00
C ASP A 37 -2.75 -9.30 -9.99
N PHE A 38 -2.83 -8.63 -8.84
CA PHE A 38 -2.50 -7.22 -8.71
C PHE A 38 -1.04 -7.04 -8.30
N LYS A 39 -0.20 -6.94 -9.32
CA LYS A 39 1.23 -6.74 -9.16
C LYS A 39 1.56 -5.24 -9.19
N MET A 40 1.44 -4.56 -8.04
CA MET A 40 2.00 -3.22 -7.88
C MET A 40 3.44 -3.28 -7.39
N SER A 41 4.31 -2.49 -8.00
CA SER A 41 5.71 -2.38 -7.61
C SER A 41 5.90 -1.40 -6.46
N GLU A 42 6.92 -1.61 -5.63
CA GLU A 42 7.21 -0.76 -4.46
C GLU A 42 7.44 0.72 -4.83
N LYS A 43 8.02 0.97 -6.00
CA LYS A 43 8.19 2.32 -6.54
C LYS A 43 6.85 3.00 -6.84
N GLU A 44 5.88 2.27 -7.38
CA GLU A 44 4.53 2.77 -7.63
C GLU A 44 3.79 3.05 -6.34
N LEU A 45 3.93 2.17 -5.34
CA LEU A 45 3.37 2.37 -4.01
C LEU A 45 3.93 3.63 -3.36
N LYS A 46 5.25 3.81 -3.36
CA LYS A 46 5.92 5.01 -2.82
C LYS A 46 5.44 6.32 -3.45
N GLN A 47 5.14 6.32 -4.75
CA GLN A 47 4.62 7.52 -5.42
C GLN A 47 3.15 7.83 -5.09
N ARG A 48 2.38 6.84 -4.61
CA ARG A 48 0.97 7.00 -4.28
C ARG A 48 0.70 7.19 -2.79
N ILE A 49 1.68 6.91 -1.95
CA ILE A 49 1.66 7.22 -0.52
C ILE A 49 1.72 8.75 -0.38
N LYS A 50 0.74 9.31 0.33
CA LYS A 50 0.68 10.74 0.65
C LYS A 50 0.94 10.97 2.13
#